data_AF-A0A954KAT5-F1
#
_entry.id   AF-A0A954KAT5-F1
#
_cell.length_a   1.000
_cell.length_b   1.000
_cell.length_c   1.000
_cell.angle_alpha   90.00
_cell.angle_beta   90.00
_cell.angle_gamma   90.00
#
_symmetry.space_group_name_H-M   'P 1'
#
loop_
_entity.id
_entity.type
_entity.pdbx_description
1 polymer ?
#
loop_
_entity_poly.entity_id
_entity_poly.type
_entity_poly.pdbx_seq_one_letter_code
_entity_poly.pdbx_strand_id
1 'polypeptide(L)'
;MQKFRLISSFSLITLILFSTVAQLSYADEKDKEKDDDYYQMMKLFADTYEQIERNYVKDIDRRILVEAAIRGMVQELDQYSNYISPRDLSRFNQVVEQEFGGIGIQVHID
;
A
#
# COMPACT_ATOMS: atom_id res chain seq x y z
N MET A 1 28.97 25.95 49.55
CA MET A 1 28.90 24.78 48.63
C MET A 1 27.51 24.56 47.98
N GLN A 2 26.39 25.02 48.56
CA GLN A 2 25.05 24.79 47.98
C GLN A 2 24.77 25.49 46.63
N LYS A 3 25.34 26.67 46.37
CA LYS A 3 25.07 27.45 45.15
C LYS A 3 25.57 26.77 43.87
N PHE A 4 26.62 25.94 43.96
CA PHE A 4 27.20 25.22 42.82
C PHE A 4 26.33 24.03 42.37
N ARG A 5 25.61 23.38 43.31
CA ARG A 5 24.69 22.27 43.01
C ARG A 5 23.40 22.72 42.32
N LEU A 6 22.97 23.98 42.54
CA LEU A 6 21.78 24.54 41.89
C LEU A 6 22.02 24.85 40.41
N ILE A 7 23.19 25.43 40.10
CA ILE A 7 23.56 25.84 38.74
C ILE A 7 23.75 24.61 37.83
N SER A 8 24.38 23.54 38.34
CA SER A 8 24.54 22.28 37.58
C SER A 8 23.19 21.59 37.31
N SER A 9 22.26 21.67 38.25
CA SER A 9 20.90 21.12 38.10
C SER A 9 20.09 21.85 37.04
N PHE A 10 20.23 23.18 36.97
CA PHE A 10 19.54 24.00 35.96
C PHE A 10 20.06 23.73 34.54
N SER A 11 21.38 23.56 34.40
CA SER A 11 22.03 23.20 33.13
C SER A 11 21.56 21.84 32.60
N LEU A 12 21.39 20.86 33.49
CA LEU A 12 20.90 19.53 33.10
C LEU A 12 19.46 19.57 32.55
N ILE A 13 18.60 20.38 33.16
CA ILE A 13 17.20 20.55 32.72
C ILE A 13 17.13 21.21 31.35
N THR A 14 17.97 22.22 31.08
CA THR A 14 18.02 22.86 29.76
C THR A 14 18.51 21.92 28.66
N LEU A 15 19.44 21.00 28.97
CA LEU A 15 19.95 20.03 28.02
C LEU A 15 18.88 18.98 27.65
N ILE A 16 18.11 18.53 28.65
CA ILE A 16 17.01 17.58 28.44
C ILE A 16 15.91 18.23 27.60
N LEU A 17 15.52 19.47 27.92
CA LEU A 17 14.54 20.23 27.12
C LEU A 17 14.99 20.38 25.67
N PHE A 18 16.24 20.74 25.43
CA PHE A 18 16.78 20.89 24.08
C PHE A 18 16.78 19.56 23.31
N SER A 19 17.15 18.45 23.96
CA SER A 19 17.11 17.12 23.38
C SER A 19 15.69 16.69 23.02
N THR A 20 14.70 16.99 23.88
CA THR A 20 13.30 16.62 23.61
C THR A 20 12.69 17.40 22.44
N VAL A 21 13.05 18.67 22.27
CA VAL A 21 12.60 19.48 21.13
C VAL A 21 13.23 18.99 19.82
N ALA A 22 14.52 18.64 19.83
CA ALA A 22 15.19 18.09 18.66
C ALA A 22 14.53 16.78 18.18
N GLN A 23 14.23 15.86 19.11
CA GLN A 23 13.57 14.59 18.78
C GLN A 23 12.16 14.78 18.19
N LEU A 24 11.44 15.82 18.60
CA LEU A 24 10.11 16.13 18.06
C LEU A 24 10.19 16.63 16.62
N SER A 25 11.19 17.46 16.29
CA SER A 25 11.39 17.97 14.92
C SER A 25 11.82 16.88 13.93
N TYR A 26 12.66 15.91 14.35
CA TYR A 26 13.07 14.79 13.49
C TYR A 26 11.92 13.83 13.14
N ALA A 27 10.92 13.70 14.03
CA ALA A 27 9.75 12.87 13.76
C ALA A 27 8.84 13.50 12.69
N ASP A 28 8.67 14.82 12.72
CA ASP A 28 7.83 15.59 11.78
C ASP A 28 8.41 15.60 10.35
N GLU A 29 9.73 15.71 10.21
CA GLU A 29 10.42 15.69 8.92
C GLU A 29 10.32 14.32 8.23
N LYS A 30 10.42 13.22 9.00
CA LYS A 30 10.34 11.86 8.47
C LYS A 30 8.95 11.48 7.96
N ASP A 31 7.89 11.98 8.60
CA ASP A 31 6.52 11.74 8.12
C ASP A 31 6.19 12.63 6.90
N LYS A 32 6.69 13.87 6.85
CA LYS A 32 6.57 14.73 5.66
C LYS A 32 7.25 14.15 4.42
N GLU A 33 8.44 13.55 4.58
CA GLU A 33 9.17 12.92 3.47
C GLU A 33 8.39 11.73 2.88
N LYS A 34 7.77 10.90 3.73
CA LYS A 34 6.93 9.77 3.26
C LYS A 34 5.67 10.23 2.56
N ASP A 35 5.02 11.27 3.07
CA ASP A 35 3.85 11.85 2.43
C ASP A 35 4.21 12.39 1.05
N ASP A 36 5.33 13.13 0.93
CA ASP A 36 5.80 13.66 -0.35
C ASP A 36 6.08 12.54 -1.37
N ASP A 37 6.78 11.47 -0.97
CA ASP A 37 7.03 10.30 -1.83
C ASP A 37 5.71 9.64 -2.30
N TYR A 38 4.75 9.45 -1.39
CA TYR A 38 3.43 8.89 -1.73
C TYR A 38 2.69 9.75 -2.77
N TYR A 39 2.66 11.07 -2.58
CA TYR A 39 2.02 11.97 -3.55
C TYR A 39 2.73 11.98 -4.90
N GLN A 40 4.06 11.92 -4.91
CA GLN A 40 4.85 11.82 -6.15
C GLN A 40 4.53 10.54 -6.91
N MET A 41 4.44 9.38 -6.23
CA MET A 41 4.10 8.11 -6.88
C MET A 41 2.68 8.10 -7.42
N MET A 42 1.72 8.67 -6.68
CA MET A 42 0.34 8.78 -7.15
C MET A 42 0.22 9.71 -8.35
N LYS A 43 0.99 10.80 -8.37
CA LYS A 43 1.07 11.71 -9.52
C LYS A 43 1.63 11.01 -10.75
N LEU A 44 2.73 10.27 -10.60
CA LEU A 44 3.31 9.49 -11.71
C LEU A 44 2.29 8.50 -12.30
N PHE A 45 1.54 7.82 -11.45
CA PHE A 45 0.46 6.92 -11.88
C PHE A 45 -0.64 7.66 -12.65
N ALA A 46 -1.12 8.79 -12.12
CA ALA A 46 -2.16 9.60 -12.76
C ALA A 46 -1.71 10.18 -14.11
N ASP A 47 -0.49 10.72 -14.18
CA ASP A 47 0.09 11.28 -15.40
C ASP A 47 0.24 10.19 -16.47
N THR A 48 0.67 8.99 -16.09
CA THR A 48 0.79 7.84 -17.01
C THR A 48 -0.58 7.39 -17.52
N TYR A 49 -1.56 7.29 -16.63
CA TYR A 49 -2.94 6.94 -16.99
C TYR A 49 -3.52 7.96 -17.99
N GLU A 50 -3.36 9.26 -17.73
CA GLU A 50 -3.85 10.32 -18.60
C GLU A 50 -3.12 10.32 -19.95
N GLN A 51 -1.81 10.07 -19.95
CA GLN A 51 -1.03 9.97 -21.17
C GLN A 51 -1.51 8.82 -22.06
N ILE A 52 -1.85 7.66 -21.48
CA ILE A 52 -2.44 6.54 -22.22
C ILE A 52 -3.82 6.91 -22.75
N GLU A 53 -4.70 7.46 -21.91
CA GLU A 53 -6.07 7.81 -22.32
C GLU A 53 -6.08 8.82 -23.48
N ARG A 54 -5.21 9.84 -23.45
CA ARG A 54 -5.20 10.90 -24.46
C ARG A 54 -4.48 10.55 -25.76
N ASN A 55 -3.43 9.74 -25.68
CA ASN A 55 -2.54 9.51 -26.83
C ASN A 55 -2.74 8.13 -27.48
N TYR A 56 -3.59 7.28 -26.94
CA TYR A 56 -3.88 6.00 -27.58
C TYR A 56 -4.71 6.18 -28.84
N VAL A 57 -4.44 5.35 -29.85
CA VAL A 57 -4.99 5.47 -31.21
C VAL A 57 -6.51 5.25 -31.28
N LYS A 58 -7.09 4.60 -30.26
CA LYS A 58 -8.51 4.26 -30.19
C LYS A 58 -9.11 4.74 -28.87
N ASP A 59 -10.43 4.93 -28.85
CA ASP A 59 -11.13 5.16 -27.59
C ASP A 59 -10.98 3.92 -26.68
N ILE A 60 -10.50 4.16 -25.46
CA ILE A 60 -10.37 3.13 -24.42
C ILE A 60 -11.47 3.36 -23.38
N ASP A 61 -12.14 2.28 -22.96
CA ASP A 61 -12.99 2.32 -21.77
C ASP A 61 -12.10 2.47 -20.51
N ARG A 62 -12.28 3.57 -19.79
CA ARG A 62 -11.58 3.87 -18.52
C ARG A 62 -11.63 2.71 -17.52
N ARG A 63 -12.78 2.01 -17.45
CA ARG A 63 -12.95 0.86 -16.55
C ARG A 63 -12.01 -0.27 -16.91
N ILE A 64 -11.83 -0.55 -18.20
CA ILE A 64 -10.91 -1.60 -18.67
C ILE A 64 -9.46 -1.23 -18.31
N LEU A 65 -9.08 0.03 -18.48
CA LEU A 65 -7.73 0.50 -18.17
C LEU A 65 -7.40 0.40 -16.68
N VAL A 66 -8.32 0.79 -15.81
CA VAL A 66 -8.17 0.68 -14.35
C VAL A 66 -8.13 -0.79 -13.90
N GLU A 67 -9.04 -1.63 -14.40
CA GLU A 67 -9.03 -3.06 -14.06
C GLU A 67 -7.76 -3.77 -14.55
N ALA A 68 -7.21 -3.35 -15.70
CA ALA A 68 -5.91 -3.85 -16.19
C ALA A 68 -4.76 -3.43 -15.27
N ALA A 69 -4.74 -2.18 -14.81
CA ALA A 69 -3.75 -1.69 -13.86
C ALA A 69 -3.80 -2.46 -12.53
N ILE A 70 -5.00 -2.69 -11.97
CA ILE A 70 -5.18 -3.48 -10.75
C ILE A 70 -4.68 -4.91 -10.95
N ARG A 71 -5.03 -5.54 -12.08
CA ARG A 71 -4.59 -6.90 -12.38
C ARG A 71 -3.07 -7.00 -12.47
N GLY A 72 -2.41 -6.04 -13.13
CA GLY A 72 -0.95 -5.96 -13.20
C GLY A 72 -0.31 -5.81 -11.82
N MET A 73 -0.82 -4.89 -10.99
CA MET A 73 -0.31 -4.70 -9.63
C MET A 73 -0.42 -5.96 -8.78
N VAL A 74 -1.57 -6.65 -8.83
CA VAL A 74 -1.82 -7.87 -8.04
C VAL A 74 -0.96 -9.04 -8.53
N GLN A 75 -0.73 -9.14 -9.85
CA GLN A 75 0.11 -10.19 -10.44
C GLN A 75 1.58 -10.04 -10.06
N GLU A 76 2.07 -8.82 -9.87
CA GLU A 76 3.45 -8.55 -9.42
C GLU A 76 3.66 -8.81 -7.92
N LEU A 77 2.60 -8.89 -7.11
CA LEU A 77 2.74 -9.16 -5.68
C LEU A 77 3.18 -10.60 -5.42
N ASP A 78 2.49 -11.58 -6.00
CA ASP A 78 2.85 -12.98 -5.94
C ASP A 78 2.12 -13.81 -7.02
N GLN A 79 2.60 -15.05 -7.25
CA GLN A 79 2.07 -15.96 -8.28
C GLN A 79 0.65 -16.51 -8.03
N TYR A 80 0.13 -16.39 -6.81
CA TYR A 80 -1.18 -16.90 -6.40
C TYR A 80 -2.22 -15.77 -6.27
N SER A 81 -1.77 -14.54 -6.09
CA SER A 81 -2.56 -13.33 -6.01
C SER A 81 -3.21 -13.05 -7.37
N ASN A 82 -4.54 -12.98 -7.37
CA ASN A 82 -5.33 -12.74 -8.57
C ASN A 82 -6.45 -11.75 -8.28
N TYR A 83 -6.69 -10.84 -9.23
CA TYR A 83 -7.82 -9.91 -9.20
C TYR A 83 -9.01 -10.46 -9.98
N ILE A 84 -10.16 -10.56 -9.33
CA ILE A 84 -11.43 -10.98 -9.94
C ILE A 84 -12.30 -9.74 -10.14
N SER A 85 -12.62 -9.43 -11.40
CA SER A 85 -13.49 -8.30 -11.71
C SER A 85 -14.95 -8.63 -11.33
N PRO A 86 -15.80 -7.62 -11.06
CA PRO A 86 -17.23 -7.85 -10.82
C PRO A 86 -17.93 -8.58 -11.97
N ARG A 87 -17.44 -8.43 -13.21
CA ARG A 87 -17.98 -9.12 -14.40
C ARG A 87 -17.61 -10.60 -14.43
N ASP A 88 -16.49 -10.97 -13.82
CA ASP A 88 -15.98 -12.35 -13.78
C ASP A 88 -16.40 -13.12 -12.53
N LEU A 89 -16.91 -12.42 -11.52
CA LEU A 89 -17.27 -12.98 -10.22
C LEU A 89 -18.27 -14.14 -10.32
N SER A 90 -19.29 -14.02 -11.19
CA SER A 90 -20.28 -15.09 -11.37
C SER A 90 -19.67 -16.36 -11.94
N ARG A 91 -18.76 -16.24 -12.91
CA ARG A 91 -18.03 -17.38 -13.47
C ARG A 91 -17.08 -18.00 -12.46
N PHE A 92 -16.40 -17.17 -11.68
CA PHE A 92 -15.54 -17.64 -10.60
C PHE A 92 -16.33 -18.45 -9.56
N ASN A 93 -17.47 -17.92 -9.12
CA ASN A 93 -18.35 -18.63 -8.18
C ASN A 93 -18.83 -19.96 -8.77
N GLN A 94 -19.20 -20.00 -10.06
CA GLN A 94 -19.58 -21.24 -10.72
C GLN A 94 -18.43 -22.27 -10.71
N VAL A 95 -17.19 -21.86 -10.99
CA VAL A 95 -16.01 -22.75 -10.96
C VAL A 95 -15.77 -23.28 -9.55
N VAL A 96 -15.80 -22.41 -8.54
CA VAL A 96 -15.64 -22.79 -7.13
C VAL A 96 -16.74 -23.76 -6.70
N GLU A 97 -18.00 -23.48 -7.04
CA GLU A 97 -19.13 -24.34 -6.72
C GLU A 97 -19.09 -25.68 -7.47
N GLN A 98 -18.55 -25.73 -8.69
CA GLN A 98 -18.39 -26.96 -9.48
C GLN A 98 -17.30 -27.89 -8.93
N GLU A 99 -16.22 -27.38 -8.33
CA GLU A 99 -15.15 -28.23 -7.78
C GLU A 99 -15.51 -28.92 -6.45
N PHE A 100 -16.53 -28.46 -5.71
CA PHE A 100 -17.01 -29.15 -4.50
C PHE A 100 -18.17 -30.14 -4.74
N GLY A 101 -18.61 -30.31 -5.99
CA GLY A 101 -19.56 -31.34 -6.41
C GLY A 101 -18.92 -32.70 -6.70
N GLY A 102 -17.78 -33.02 -6.08
CA GLY A 102 -17.15 -34.33 -6.20
C GLY A 102 -18.05 -35.41 -5.59
N ILE A 103 -18.30 -36.50 -6.33
CA ILE A 103 -18.88 -37.72 -5.75
C ILE A 103 -17.84 -38.21 -4.73
N GLY A 104 -18.14 -38.12 -3.43
CA GLY A 104 -17.27 -38.56 -2.35
C GLY A 104 -17.08 -40.08 -2.33
N ILE A 105 -16.45 -40.65 -3.37
CA ILE A 105 -16.13 -42.07 -3.44
C ILE A 105 -14.77 -42.27 -2.79
N GLN A 106 -14.80 -42.63 -1.52
CA GLN A 106 -13.65 -43.17 -0.82
C GLN A 106 -13.60 -44.67 -1.09
N VAL A 107 -12.75 -45.11 -2.02
CA VAL A 107 -12.56 -46.53 -2.31
C VAL A 107 -11.59 -47.09 -1.27
N HIS A 108 -12.11 -47.93 -0.37
CA HIS A 108 -11.28 -48.82 0.42
C HIS A 108 -11.05 -50.10 -0.39
N ILE A 109 -9.79 -50.44 -0.62
CA ILE A 109 -9.38 -51.74 -1.14
C ILE A 109 -9.12 -52.60 0.08
N ASP A 110 -9.93 -53.65 0.24
CA ASP A 110 -9.68 -54.73 1.20
C ASP A 110 -8.41 -55.51 0.84
#